data_AF-A0AAW1HSX0-F1
#
_entry.id   AF-A0AAW1HSX0-F1
#
_cell.length_a   1.000
_cell.length_b   1.000
_cell.length_c   1.000
_cell.angle_alpha   90.00
_cell.angle_beta   90.00
_cell.angle_gamma   90.00
#
_symmetry.space_group_name_H-M   'P 1'
#
loop_
_entity.id
_entity.type
_entity.pdbx_description
1 polymer ?
#
loop_
_entity_poly.entity_id
_entity_poly.type
_entity_poly.pdbx_seq_one_letter_code
_entity_poly.pdbx_strand_id
1 'polypeptide(L)'
;MELKDNCAICRLSMTRHDIKRLLPCKHLIHAKCFELSEAIIERVATCPICRTNVLDVEDIIRKVYRRYNNQDRERVVASANRGEGWTALAKSLRVHYKTAYHWVNSGREKMLAKGGYKPKILSEEEINTLLSWLEENCSLTLKQ
;
A
#
# COMPACT_ATOMS: atom_id res chain seq x y z
N MET A 1 10.93 -1.84 5.51
CA MET A 1 10.70 -3.27 5.28
C MET A 1 9.37 -3.38 4.55
N GLU A 2 9.42 -3.50 3.23
CA GLU A 2 8.22 -3.72 2.41
C GLU A 2 7.62 -5.05 2.85
N LEU A 3 6.38 -5.03 3.37
CA LEU A 3 5.64 -6.26 3.54
C LEU A 3 5.46 -6.82 2.12
N LYS A 4 6.07 -7.97 1.80
CA LYS A 4 5.63 -8.71 0.61
C LYS A 4 4.14 -8.94 0.79
N ASP A 5 3.33 -8.34 -0.08
CA ASP A 5 1.89 -8.23 0.15
C ASP A 5 1.15 -9.56 0.05
N ASN A 6 1.83 -10.66 -0.33
CA ASN A 6 1.24 -11.96 -0.53
C ASN A 6 1.72 -12.98 0.50
N CYS A 7 0.80 -13.79 1.01
CA CYS A 7 1.11 -14.87 1.93
C CYS A 7 1.91 -15.97 1.21
N ALA A 8 2.97 -16.48 1.84
CA ALA A 8 3.82 -17.51 1.23
C ALA A 8 3.12 -18.87 1.05
N ILE A 9 2.06 -19.15 1.81
CA ILE A 9 1.34 -20.43 1.75
C ILE A 9 0.35 -20.43 0.59
N CYS A 10 -0.60 -19.50 0.58
CA CYS A 10 -1.67 -19.47 -0.41
C CYS A 10 -1.40 -18.55 -1.62
N ARG A 11 -0.31 -17.78 -1.59
CA ARG A 11 0.05 -16.77 -2.61
C ARG A 11 -0.98 -15.64 -2.80
N LEU A 12 -1.99 -15.55 -1.94
CA LEU A 12 -3.00 -14.49 -1.95
C LEU A 12 -2.56 -13.27 -1.15
N SER A 13 -3.14 -12.12 -1.47
CA SER A 13 -2.86 -10.86 -0.79
C SER A 13 -3.23 -10.90 0.70
N MET A 14 -2.32 -10.44 1.55
CA MET A 14 -2.49 -10.21 2.97
C MET A 14 -3.25 -8.92 3.28
N THR A 15 -3.60 -8.09 2.28
CA THR A 15 -4.11 -6.73 2.48
C THR A 15 -5.41 -6.60 3.29
N ARG A 16 -6.24 -7.65 3.31
CA ARG A 16 -7.61 -7.65 3.86
C ARG A 16 -7.91 -8.77 4.86
N HIS A 17 -6.90 -9.50 5.29
CA HIS A 17 -7.06 -10.66 6.14
C HIS A 17 -6.20 -10.52 7.40
N ASP A 18 -6.59 -11.22 8.46
CA ASP A 18 -5.80 -11.30 9.68
C ASP A 18 -4.47 -12.01 9.41
N ILE A 19 -3.42 -11.50 10.04
CA ILE A 19 -2.03 -11.91 9.79
C ILE A 19 -1.43 -12.36 11.10
N LYS A 20 -0.72 -13.48 11.05
CA LYS A 20 0.13 -13.99 12.11
C LYS A 20 1.59 -13.73 11.76
N ARG A 21 2.39 -13.35 12.74
CA ARG A 21 3.84 -13.26 12.65
C ARG A 21 4.47 -14.43 13.40
N LEU A 22 5.31 -15.19 12.71
CA LEU A 22 6.04 -16.31 13.29
C LEU A 22 7.34 -15.81 13.94
N LEU A 23 7.56 -16.11 15.21
CA LEU A 23 8.79 -15.77 15.93
C LEU A 23 9.74 -16.97 16.03
N PRO A 24 11.07 -16.76 15.95
CA PRO A 24 11.78 -15.49 15.93
C PRO A 24 12.02 -14.90 14.53
N CYS A 25 11.70 -15.63 13.46
CA CYS A 25 12.05 -15.26 12.09
C CYS A 25 11.27 -14.06 11.51
N LYS A 26 10.17 -13.65 12.17
CA LYS A 26 9.30 -12.51 11.83
C LYS A 26 8.61 -12.60 10.47
N HIS A 27 8.51 -13.80 9.90
CA HIS A 27 7.75 -14.03 8.68
C HIS A 27 6.25 -13.90 8.91
N LEU A 28 5.53 -13.43 7.90
CA LEU A 28 4.10 -13.14 7.95
C LEU A 28 3.31 -14.12 7.09
N ILE A 29 2.20 -14.61 7.62
CA ILE A 29 1.23 -15.47 6.91
C ILE A 29 -0.19 -15.10 7.33
N HIS A 30 -1.21 -15.49 6.55
CA HIS A 30 -2.60 -15.33 6.99
C HIS A 30 -2.87 -16.18 8.24
N ALA A 31 -3.72 -15.70 9.15
CA ALA A 31 -4.20 -16.47 10.29
C ALA A 31 -4.83 -17.80 9.85
N LYS A 32 -5.67 -17.76 8.81
CA LYS A 32 -6.24 -18.98 8.21
C LYS A 32 -5.17 -19.92 7.65
N CYS A 33 -4.11 -19.40 7.03
CA CYS A 33 -3.04 -20.24 6.51
C CYS A 33 -2.15 -20.81 7.61
N PHE A 34 -2.05 -20.12 8.76
CA PHE A 34 -1.43 -20.67 9.96
C PHE A 34 -2.24 -21.86 10.48
N GLU A 35 -3.56 -21.70 10.62
CA GLU A 35 -4.50 -22.73 11.10
C GLU A 35 -4.63 -23.95 10.16
N LEU A 36 -4.38 -23.79 8.86
CA LEU A 36 -4.43 -24.87 7.87
C LEU A 36 -3.08 -25.54 7.60
N SER A 37 -1.99 -25.03 8.20
CA SER A 37 -0.65 -25.51 7.91
C SER A 37 -0.24 -26.60 8.90
N GLU A 38 -0.40 -27.86 8.50
CA GLU A 38 0.10 -29.04 9.26
C GLU A 38 1.59 -28.92 9.62
N ALA A 39 2.39 -28.30 8.75
CA ALA A 39 3.82 -28.03 8.98
C ALA A 39 4.08 -27.09 10.17
N ILE A 40 3.08 -26.34 10.62
CA ILE A 40 3.17 -25.44 11.77
C ILE A 40 2.48 -26.04 13.00
N ILE A 41 1.46 -26.87 12.81
CA ILE A 41 0.58 -27.35 13.89
C ILE A 41 1.01 -28.69 14.47
N GLU A 42 1.43 -29.67 13.65
CA GLU A 42 1.42 -31.07 14.13
C GLU A 42 2.78 -31.78 14.19
N ARG A 43 3.82 -31.35 13.47
CA ARG A 43 5.02 -32.20 13.32
C ARG A 43 6.36 -31.56 13.63
N VAL A 44 6.60 -30.33 13.23
CA VAL A 44 7.81 -29.58 13.61
C VAL A 44 7.40 -28.13 13.51
N ALA A 45 7.08 -27.45 14.61
CA ALA A 45 6.69 -26.04 14.60
C ALA A 45 7.79 -25.22 13.91
N THR A 46 7.73 -25.08 12.59
CA THR A 46 8.79 -24.56 11.73
C THR A 46 8.19 -23.61 10.73
N CYS A 47 8.92 -22.54 10.43
CA CYS A 47 8.46 -21.53 9.51
C CYS A 47 8.41 -22.12 8.09
N PRO A 48 7.27 -22.07 7.38
CA PRO A 48 7.16 -22.59 6.02
C PRO A 48 8.01 -21.80 5.00
N ILE A 49 8.52 -20.63 5.40
CA ILE A 49 9.35 -19.76 4.53
C ILE A 49 10.84 -20.03 4.73
N CYS A 50 11.32 -20.12 5.98
CA CYS A 50 12.75 -20.23 6.28
C CYS A 50 13.14 -21.46 7.09
N ARG A 51 12.18 -22.34 7.42
CA ARG A 51 12.35 -23.59 8.17
C ARG A 51 12.90 -23.43 9.60
N THR A 52 13.03 -22.20 10.09
CA THR A 52 13.38 -21.93 11.49
C THR A 52 12.26 -22.39 12.43
N ASN A 53 12.62 -22.96 13.58
CA ASN A 53 11.64 -23.31 14.61
C ASN A 53 10.82 -22.09 15.04
N VAL A 54 9.51 -22.23 14.98
CA VAL A 54 8.51 -21.27 15.47
C VAL A 54 8.36 -21.52 16.95
N LEU A 55 8.74 -20.53 17.75
CA LEU A 55 8.64 -20.58 19.21
C LEU A 55 7.37 -19.90 19.72
N ASP A 56 6.90 -18.90 18.98
CA ASP A 56 5.73 -18.10 19.34
C ASP A 56 5.11 -17.45 18.10
N VAL A 57 3.87 -16.98 18.22
CA VAL A 57 3.06 -16.44 17.14
C VAL A 57 2.30 -15.20 17.60
N GLU A 58 2.59 -14.06 16.97
CA GLU A 58 1.94 -12.79 17.27
C GLU A 58 0.80 -12.47 16.28
N ASP A 59 -0.31 -11.96 16.80
CA ASP A 59 -1.37 -11.34 16.00
C ASP A 59 -0.99 -9.94 15.53
N ILE A 60 -1.05 -9.70 14.22
CA ILE A 60 -0.74 -8.39 13.63
C ILE A 60 -2.01 -7.63 13.31
N ILE A 61 -2.39 -6.73 14.22
CA ILE A 61 -3.49 -5.78 13.99
C ILE A 61 -3.01 -4.70 13.03
N ARG A 62 -3.57 -4.69 11.82
CA ARG A 62 -3.32 -3.63 10.83
C ARG A 62 -3.89 -2.32 11.36
N LYS A 63 -3.06 -1.29 11.50
CA LYS A 63 -3.52 0.07 11.82
C LYS A 63 -4.40 0.57 10.68
N VAL A 64 -5.69 0.78 10.95
CA VAL A 64 -6.59 1.42 9.99
C VAL A 64 -6.28 2.92 10.00
N TYR A 65 -5.65 3.39 8.91
CA TYR A 65 -5.43 4.82 8.73
C TYR A 65 -6.78 5.51 8.52
N ARG A 66 -7.12 6.45 9.40
CA ARG A 66 -8.33 7.27 9.25
C ARG A 66 -8.24 8.07 7.95
N ARG A 67 -9.25 7.92 7.10
CA ARG A 67 -9.41 8.71 5.88
C ARG A 67 -10.28 9.91 6.21
N TYR A 68 -9.81 11.09 5.85
CA TYR A 68 -10.58 12.33 5.96
C TYR A 68 -11.25 12.65 4.63
N ASN A 69 -12.40 13.30 4.68
CA ASN A 69 -13.10 13.76 3.49
C ASN A 69 -12.32 14.90 2.83
N ASN A 70 -12.32 14.95 1.49
CA ASN A 70 -11.74 16.06 0.74
C ASN A 70 -12.48 17.37 1.02
N GLN A 71 -13.79 17.33 1.26
CA GLN A 71 -14.56 18.53 1.64
C GLN A 71 -14.11 19.10 2.99
N ASP A 72 -13.79 18.26 3.96
CA ASP A 72 -13.28 18.72 5.27
C ASP A 72 -11.93 19.42 5.11
N ARG A 73 -11.07 18.89 4.24
CA ARG A 73 -9.80 19.52 3.88
C ARG A 73 -10.02 20.89 3.26
N GLU A 74 -10.87 20.97 2.25
CA GLU A 74 -11.19 22.22 1.54
C GLU A 74 -11.71 23.28 2.53
N ARG A 75 -12.65 22.90 3.41
CA ARG A 75 -13.19 23.82 4.43
C ARG A 75 -12.12 24.33 5.39
N VAL A 76 -11.25 23.44 5.89
CA VAL A 76 -10.17 23.81 6.82
C VAL A 76 -9.15 24.73 6.16
N VAL A 77 -8.73 24.41 4.93
CA VAL A 77 -7.76 25.22 4.18
C VAL A 77 -8.35 26.57 3.79
N ALA A 78 -9.59 26.61 3.28
CA ALA A 78 -10.26 27.85 2.91
C ALA A 78 -10.48 28.77 4.13
N SER A 79 -10.84 28.20 5.29
CA SER A 79 -10.97 28.96 6.54
C SER A 79 -9.62 29.56 6.97
N ALA A 80 -8.53 28.79 6.85
CA ALA A 80 -7.19 29.31 7.14
C ALA A 80 -6.74 30.40 6.15
N ASN A 81 -7.05 30.26 4.86
CA ASN A 81 -6.76 31.26 3.83
C ASN A 81 -7.50 32.59 4.09
N ARG A 82 -8.68 32.53 4.72
CA ARG A 82 -9.44 33.72 5.16
C ARG A 82 -8.99 34.31 6.49
N GLY A 83 -8.02 33.69 7.18
CA GLY A 83 -7.56 34.12 8.51
C GLY A 83 -8.54 33.79 9.65
N GLU A 84 -9.50 32.90 9.43
CA GLU A 84 -10.45 32.45 10.44
C GLU A 84 -9.83 31.38 11.37
N GLY A 85 -10.53 31.05 12.45
CA GLY A 85 -10.15 30.02 13.43
C GLY A 85 -10.23 28.59 12.91
N TRP A 86 -9.37 28.23 11.95
CA TRP A 86 -9.34 26.90 11.32
C TRP A 86 -9.03 25.76 12.31
N THR A 87 -8.36 26.05 13.44
CA THR A 87 -8.06 25.06 14.50
C THR A 87 -9.34 24.58 15.19
N ALA A 88 -10.27 25.49 15.48
CA ALA A 88 -11.57 25.16 16.07
C ALA A 88 -12.44 24.38 15.08
N LEU A 89 -12.41 24.77 13.79
CA LEU A 89 -13.10 24.06 12.71
C LEU A 89 -12.56 22.63 12.52
N ALA A 90 -11.24 22.45 12.50
CA ALA A 90 -10.63 21.13 12.40
C ALA A 90 -11.05 20.22 13.57
N LYS A 91 -11.13 20.78 14.79
CA LYS A 91 -11.59 20.06 15.97
C LYS A 91 -13.05 19.63 15.85
N SER A 92 -13.95 20.49 15.36
CA SER A 92 -15.36 20.15 15.17
C SER A 92 -15.57 19.09 14.09
N LEU A 93 -14.76 19.12 13.02
CA LEU A 93 -14.72 18.09 11.97
C LEU A 93 -13.99 16.80 12.39
N ARG A 94 -13.52 16.73 13.65
CA ARG A 94 -12.74 15.61 14.20
C ARG A 94 -11.48 15.30 13.39
N VAL A 95 -10.88 16.31 12.74
CA VAL A 95 -9.61 16.21 12.04
C VAL A 95 -8.49 16.36 13.06
N HIS A 96 -7.54 15.42 13.06
CA HIS A 96 -6.40 15.52 13.97
C HIS A 96 -5.57 16.78 13.67
N TYR A 97 -5.21 17.52 14.71
CA TYR A 97 -4.50 18.82 14.61
C TYR A 97 -3.34 18.78 13.62
N LYS A 98 -2.43 17.80 13.76
CA LYS A 98 -1.26 17.67 12.87
C LYS A 98 -1.65 17.49 11.39
N THR A 99 -2.78 16.81 11.12
CA THR A 99 -3.28 16.65 9.75
C THR A 99 -3.81 17.97 9.20
N ALA A 100 -4.61 18.67 9.99
CA ALA A 100 -5.14 20.00 9.63
C ALA A 100 -4.01 21.01 9.41
N TYR A 101 -3.02 21.04 10.31
CA TYR A 101 -1.81 21.87 10.17
C TYR A 101 -1.09 21.60 8.84
N HIS A 102 -0.87 20.34 8.48
CA HIS A 102 -0.24 20.00 7.19
C HIS A 102 -1.06 20.45 5.98
N TRP A 103 -2.40 20.37 6.05
CA TRP A 103 -3.25 20.88 4.98
C TRP A 103 -3.12 22.40 4.84
N VAL A 104 -3.23 23.13 5.94
CA VAL A 104 -3.10 24.59 5.97
C VAL A 104 -1.73 25.04 5.50
N ASN A 105 -0.66 24.43 6.03
CA ASN A 105 0.72 24.74 5.63
C ASN A 105 1.01 24.42 4.16
N SER A 106 0.29 23.47 3.56
CA SER A 106 0.41 23.20 2.12
C SER A 106 -0.28 24.26 1.25
N GLY A 107 -1.22 25.02 1.80
CA GLY A 107 -2.06 26.00 1.08
C GLY A 107 -3.00 25.41 0.03
N ARG A 108 -2.98 24.09 -0.18
CA ARG A 108 -3.74 23.41 -1.25
C ARG A 108 -5.04 22.84 -0.70
N GLU A 109 -6.15 23.43 -1.15
CA GLU A 109 -7.51 22.97 -0.84
C GLU A 109 -7.75 21.56 -1.36
N LYS A 110 -7.32 21.28 -2.60
CA LYS A 110 -7.47 19.97 -3.23
C LYS A 110 -6.31 19.03 -2.86
N MET A 111 -6.65 17.76 -2.62
CA MET A 111 -5.65 16.71 -2.44
C MET A 111 -4.95 16.42 -3.77
N LEU A 112 -3.64 16.15 -3.71
CA LEU A 112 -2.91 15.67 -4.88
C LEU A 112 -3.43 14.31 -5.33
N ALA A 113 -3.47 14.10 -6.63
CA ALA A 113 -3.72 12.78 -7.19
C ALA A 113 -2.68 11.80 -6.61
N LYS A 114 -3.17 10.67 -6.08
CA LYS A 114 -2.31 9.61 -5.56
C LYS A 114 -2.01 8.63 -6.67
N GLY A 115 -0.74 8.52 -7.02
CA GLY A 115 -0.33 7.70 -8.16
C GLY A 115 -0.79 8.30 -9.49
N GLY A 116 -0.56 7.54 -10.56
CA GLY A 116 -0.83 7.96 -11.92
C GLY A 116 0.10 7.24 -12.86
N TYR A 117 -0.33 7.07 -14.09
CA TYR A 117 0.53 6.56 -15.14
C TYR A 117 1.48 7.70 -15.55
N LYS A 118 2.79 7.46 -15.47
CA LYS A 118 3.75 8.39 -16.08
C LYS A 118 3.53 8.32 -17.59
N PRO A 119 3.52 9.45 -18.32
CA PRO A 119 3.35 9.41 -19.77
C PRO A 119 4.34 8.40 -20.38
N LYS A 120 3.87 7.62 -21.36
CA LYS A 120 4.74 6.69 -22.08
C LYS A 120 5.88 7.49 -22.69
N ILE A 121 7.10 6.96 -22.62
CA ILE A 121 8.28 7.59 -23.23
C ILE A 121 8.11 7.62 -24.76
N LEU A 122 7.49 6.57 -25.31
CA LEU A 122 7.17 6.46 -26.72
C LEU A 122 5.76 6.97 -27.00
N SER A 123 5.64 7.76 -28.06
CA SER A 123 4.38 8.15 -28.67
C SER A 123 3.65 6.94 -29.26
N GLU A 124 2.34 7.07 -29.50
CA GLU A 124 1.56 6.01 -30.15
C GLU A 124 2.05 5.70 -31.57
N GLU A 125 2.52 6.72 -32.30
CA GLU A 125 3.08 6.57 -33.65
C GLU A 125 4.38 5.76 -33.65
N GLU A 126 5.29 6.02 -32.70
CA GLU A 126 6.52 5.23 -32.52
C GLU A 126 6.21 3.79 -32.12
N ILE A 127 5.21 3.58 -31.24
CA ILE A 127 4.76 2.23 -30.86
C ILE A 127 4.22 1.47 -32.07
N ASN A 128 3.37 2.10 -32.87
CA ASN A 128 2.80 1.46 -34.07
C ASN A 128 3.88 1.14 -35.12
N THR A 129 4.89 2.02 -35.24
CA THR A 129 6.03 1.78 -36.12
C THR A 129 6.84 0.56 -35.66
N LEU A 130 7.12 0.45 -34.36
CA LEU A 130 7.80 -0.71 -33.79
C LEU A 130 6.98 -2.01 -33.94
N LEU A 131 5.65 -1.93 -33.82
CA LEU A 131 4.76 -3.07 -34.03
C LEU A 131 4.80 -3.55 -35.48
N SER A 132 4.72 -2.64 -36.46
CA SER A 132 4.84 -2.97 -37.88
C SER A 132 6.18 -3.65 -38.20
N TRP A 133 7.30 -3.17 -37.63
CA TRP A 133 8.60 -3.82 -37.84
C TRP A 133 8.65 -5.26 -37.30
N LEU A 134 7.98 -5.53 -36.17
CA LEU A 134 7.91 -6.87 -35.59
C LEU A 134 6.97 -7.79 -36.36
N GLU A 135 5.87 -7.26 -36.89
CA GLU A 135 4.94 -8.00 -37.75
C GLU A 135 5.59 -8.42 -39.07
N GLU A 136 6.41 -7.54 -39.66
CA GLU A 136 7.15 -7.82 -40.89
C GLU A 136 8.37 -8.71 -40.67
N ASN A 137 9.07 -8.54 -39.54
CA ASN A 137 10.25 -9.34 -39.22
C ASN A 137 10.36 -9.60 -37.71
N CYS A 138 9.90 -10.78 -37.30
CA CYS A 138 9.96 -11.21 -35.91
C CYS A 138 11.37 -11.55 -35.39
N SER A 139 12.39 -11.56 -36.27
CA SER A 139 13.79 -11.78 -35.89
C SER A 139 14.58 -10.49 -35.66
N LEU A 140 13.93 -9.32 -35.81
CA LEU A 140 14.56 -8.02 -35.63
C LEU A 140 14.93 -7.80 -34.15
N THR A 141 16.16 -7.34 -33.89
CA THR A 141 16.66 -7.08 -32.54
C THR A 141 17.03 -5.60 -32.37
N LEU A 142 16.93 -5.10 -31.14
CA LEU A 142 17.43 -3.76 -30.82
C LEU A 142 18.96 -3.77 -30.91
N LYS A 143 19.55 -2.73 -31.51
CA LYS A 143 21.02 -2.58 -31.55
C LYS A 143 21.57 -2.49 -30.13
N GLN A 144 22.73 -3.14 -29.91
CA GLN A 144 23.51 -3.05 -28.66
C GLN A 144 24.07 -1.65 -28.43
#